data_AF-A0A1G0DQX6-F1
#
_entry.id   AF-A0A1G0DQX6-F1
#
_cell.length_a   1.000
_cell.length_b   1.000
_cell.length_c   1.000
_cell.angle_alpha   90.00
_cell.angle_beta   90.00
_cell.angle_gamma   90.00
#
_symmetry.space_group_name_H-M   'P 1'
#
loop_
_entity.id
_entity.type
_entity.pdbx_description
1 polymer ?
#
loop_
_entity_poly.entity_id
_entity_poly.type
_entity_poly.pdbx_seq_one_letter_code
_entity_poly.pdbx_strand_id
1 'polypeptide(L)'
;MLHIINKSPLTNGSLDSCLRVAQSGGDILLIEDAVYAAASGNAFEDKIREALGRFKIYVLQPDLEARGLADRIIAGVSPVDYGGFVDLTASNKNC
;
A
#
# COMPACT_ATOMS: atom_id res chain seq x y z
N MET A 1 7.49 -5.97 -10.31
CA MET A 1 7.68 -6.69 -9.03
C MET A 1 6.69 -6.08 -8.07
N LEU A 2 5.94 -6.93 -7.41
CA LEU A 2 4.96 -6.51 -6.41
C LEU A 2 5.65 -6.46 -5.05
N HIS A 3 5.56 -5.35 -4.33
CA HIS A 3 6.03 -5.29 -2.95
C HIS A 3 4.83 -5.38 -2.01
N ILE A 4 4.80 -6.40 -1.16
CA ILE A 4 3.73 -6.59 -0.18
C ILE A 4 4.22 -6.15 1.19
N ILE A 5 3.50 -5.25 1.83
CA ILE A 5 3.86 -4.68 3.14
C ILE A 5 2.71 -4.96 4.09
N ASN A 6 3.00 -5.59 5.22
CA ASN A 6 1.98 -6.00 6.18
C ASN A 6 2.14 -5.38 7.59
N LYS A 7 3.20 -4.60 7.82
CA LYS A 7 3.46 -3.97 9.12
C LYS A 7 3.07 -2.51 9.13
N SER A 8 2.55 -2.07 10.28
CA SER A 8 2.20 -0.67 10.53
C SER A 8 3.39 0.25 10.27
N PRO A 9 3.19 1.37 9.55
CA PRO A 9 4.24 2.38 9.37
C PRO A 9 4.58 3.11 10.68
N LEU A 10 3.79 2.93 11.75
CA LEU A 10 4.02 3.52 13.06
C LEU A 10 5.02 2.74 13.91
N THR A 11 5.12 1.43 13.70
CA THR A 11 5.93 0.53 14.54
C THR A 11 7.03 -0.18 13.76
N ASN A 12 7.04 -0.05 12.43
CA ASN A 12 7.97 -0.76 11.57
C ASN A 12 8.42 0.10 10.37
N GLY A 13 9.71 0.04 10.04
CA GLY A 13 10.33 0.74 8.91
C GLY A 13 10.25 0.02 7.56
N SER A 14 9.43 -1.02 7.41
CA SER A 14 9.27 -1.79 6.16
C SER A 14 8.80 -0.91 5.00
N LEU A 15 7.83 -0.02 5.23
CA LEU A 15 7.37 0.92 4.19
C LEU A 15 8.51 1.82 3.71
N ASP A 16 9.22 2.45 4.64
CA ASP A 16 10.34 3.35 4.30
C ASP A 16 11.49 2.63 3.62
N SER A 17 11.78 1.40 4.05
CA SER A 17 12.79 0.57 3.42
C SER A 17 12.39 0.18 2.01
N CYS A 18 11.13 -0.21 1.79
CA CYS A 18 10.59 -0.50 0.47
C CYS A 18 10.71 0.72 -0.46
N LEU A 19 10.18 1.88 -0.06
CA LEU A 19 10.17 3.09 -0.90
C LEU A 19 11.59 3.58 -1.28
N ARG A 20 12.57 3.32 -0.41
CA ARG A 20 13.98 3.68 -0.64
C ARG A 20 14.66 2.78 -1.67
N VAL A 21 14.40 1.46 -1.63
CA VAL A 21 15.17 0.48 -2.43
C VAL A 21 14.42 -0.03 -3.66
N ALA A 22 13.08 0.08 -3.68
CA ALA A 22 12.26 -0.38 -4.79
C ALA A 22 12.51 0.47 -6.05
N GLN A 23 12.60 -0.21 -7.19
CA GLN A 23 12.74 0.43 -8.50
C GLN A 23 11.41 1.06 -8.92
N SER A 24 11.47 2.25 -9.51
CA SER A 24 10.28 2.94 -10.04
C SER A 24 9.57 2.08 -11.10
N GLY A 25 8.25 2.25 -11.20
CA GLY A 25 7.39 1.48 -12.10
C GLY A 25 6.89 0.15 -11.52
N GLY A 26 7.24 -0.16 -10.26
CA GLY A 26 6.71 -1.32 -9.52
C GLY A 26 5.34 -1.06 -8.88
N ASP A 27 4.75 -2.14 -8.38
CA ASP A 27 3.49 -2.13 -7.64
C ASP A 27 3.77 -2.31 -6.15
N ILE A 28 3.02 -1.62 -5.29
CA ILE A 28 3.07 -1.79 -3.82
C ILE A 28 1.67 -2.14 -3.33
N LEU A 29 1.52 -3.22 -2.57
CA LEU A 29 0.29 -3.59 -1.91
C LEU A 29 0.43 -3.49 -0.39
N LEU A 30 -0.41 -2.66 0.22
CA LEU A 30 -0.51 -2.50 1.67
C LEU A 30 -1.61 -3.43 2.20
N ILE A 31 -1.22 -4.36 3.08
CA ILE A 31 -2.13 -5.31 3.74
C ILE A 31 -1.94 -5.27 5.26
N GLU A 32 -2.77 -6.01 6.00
CA GLU A 32 -2.77 -6.08 7.46
C GLU A 32 -2.63 -4.68 8.07
N ASP A 33 -1.63 -4.44 8.92
CA ASP A 33 -1.44 -3.17 9.59
C ASP A 33 -0.83 -2.09 8.68
N ALA A 34 -0.29 -2.44 7.52
CA ALA A 34 0.26 -1.45 6.60
C ALA A 34 -0.82 -0.53 6.01
N VAL A 35 -2.10 -0.95 6.04
CA VAL A 35 -3.21 -0.13 5.55
C VAL A 35 -3.37 1.18 6.31
N TYR A 36 -2.82 1.30 7.52
CA TYR A 36 -2.75 2.58 8.24
C TYR A 36 -2.01 3.65 7.43
N ALA A 37 -1.06 3.29 6.56
CA ALA A 37 -0.35 4.23 5.70
C ALA A 37 -1.25 4.82 4.60
N ALA A 38 -2.24 4.06 4.13
CA ALA A 38 -3.13 4.45 3.02
C ALA A 38 -4.25 5.41 3.43
N ALA A 39 -4.43 5.67 4.73
CA ALA A 39 -5.45 6.57 5.24
C ALA A 39 -5.04 8.05 5.12
N SER A 40 -5.97 8.92 4.72
CA SER A 40 -5.80 10.36 4.59
C SER A 40 -5.88 11.06 5.94
N GLY A 41 -5.24 12.21 6.04
CA GLY A 41 -5.10 13.01 7.25
C GLY A 41 -4.17 12.41 8.28
N ASN A 42 -3.28 11.48 7.90
CA ASN A 42 -2.26 10.92 8.79
C ASN A 42 -0.86 11.49 8.48
N ALA A 43 0.13 11.15 9.31
CA ALA A 43 1.52 11.61 9.14
C ALA A 43 2.27 11.00 7.94
N PHE A 44 1.66 10.05 7.22
CA PHE A 44 2.26 9.33 6.09
C PHE A 44 1.68 9.77 4.74
N GLU A 45 0.66 10.63 4.72
CA GLU A 45 -0.04 11.01 3.49
C GLU A 45 0.90 11.62 2.45
N ASP A 46 1.73 12.60 2.84
CA ASP A 46 2.69 13.23 1.94
C ASP A 46 3.67 12.22 1.34
N LYS A 47 4.11 11.25 2.14
CA LYS A 47 5.01 10.18 1.71
C LYS A 47 4.34 9.25 0.70
N ILE A 48 3.08 8.89 0.93
CA ILE A 48 2.30 8.09 -0.03
C ILE A 48 2.05 8.89 -1.32
N ARG A 49 1.76 10.19 -1.23
CA ARG A 49 1.58 11.07 -2.39
C ARG A 49 2.85 11.19 -3.24
N GLU A 50 4.01 11.32 -2.60
CA GLU A 50 5.30 11.29 -3.30
C GLU A 50 5.53 9.92 -3.96
N ALA A 51 5.26 8.82 -3.24
CA ALA A 51 5.43 7.47 -3.74
C ALA A 51 4.52 7.14 -4.94
N LEU A 52 3.31 7.71 -5.02
CA LEU A 52 2.42 7.57 -6.18
C LEU A 52 3.03 8.11 -7.48
N GLY A 53 4.02 9.00 -7.42
CA GLY A 53 4.77 9.45 -8.60
C GLY A 53 5.74 8.40 -9.16
N ARG A 54 6.04 7.34 -8.38
CA ARG A 54 7.01 6.29 -8.71
C ARG A 54 6.40 4.89 -8.78
N PHE A 55 5.31 4.65 -8.07
CA PHE A 55 4.72 3.32 -7.88
C PHE A 55 3.20 3.39 -8.06
N LYS A 56 2.61 2.27 -8.51
CA LYS A 56 1.17 2.07 -8.32
C LYS A 56 0.97 1.51 -6.92
N ILE A 57 0.17 2.20 -6.10
CA ILE A 57 -0.06 1.81 -4.71
C ILE A 57 -1.48 1.29 -4.58
N TYR A 58 -1.57 0.09 -4.04
CA TYR A 58 -2.80 -0.62 -3.75
C TYR A 58 -2.93 -0.82 -2.24
N VAL A 59 -4.16 -0.97 -1.78
CA VAL A 59 -4.48 -1.26 -0.39
C VAL A 59 -5.55 -2.34 -0.32
N LEU A 60 -5.38 -3.32 0.57
CA LEU A 60 -6.38 -4.38 0.74
C LEU A 60 -7.60 -3.81 1.47
N GLN A 61 -8.71 -3.71 0.74
CA GLN A 61 -9.96 -3.12 1.18
C GLN A 61 -10.53 -3.83 2.42
N PRO A 62 -10.59 -5.18 2.51
CA PRO A 62 -11.00 -5.87 3.72
C PRO A 62 -10.23 -5.45 4.99
N ASP A 63 -8.93 -5.16 4.88
CA ASP A 63 -8.11 -4.73 6.02
C ASP A 63 -8.39 -3.28 6.46
N LEU A 64 -8.72 -2.40 5.51
CA LEU A 64 -9.18 -1.04 5.81
C LEU A 64 -10.52 -1.07 6.53
N GLU A 65 -11.47 -1.88 6.02
CA GLU A 65 -12.80 -2.04 6.60
C GLU A 65 -12.71 -2.59 8.03
N ALA A 66 -11.90 -3.63 8.24
CA ALA A 66 -11.65 -4.19 9.56
C ALA A 66 -11.07 -3.18 10.57
N ARG A 67 -10.39 -2.13 10.08
CA ARG A 67 -9.79 -1.07 10.91
C ARG A 67 -10.63 0.23 10.92
N GLY A 68 -11.78 0.28 10.27
CA GLY A 68 -12.66 1.45 10.22
C GLY A 68 -12.08 2.62 9.40
N LEU A 69 -11.32 2.33 8.34
CA LEU A 69 -10.59 3.32 7.52
C LEU A 69 -11.09 3.43 6.08
N ALA A 70 -12.13 2.69 5.70
CA ALA A 70 -12.61 2.60 4.31
C ALA A 70 -12.93 3.96 3.66
N ASP A 71 -13.49 4.91 4.42
CA ASP A 71 -13.86 6.24 3.91
C ASP A 71 -12.70 7.24 3.86
N ARG A 72 -11.48 6.80 4.20
CA ARG A 72 -10.32 7.66 4.38
C ARG A 72 -9.19 7.34 3.41
N ILE A 73 -9.43 6.73 2.26
CA ILE A 73 -8.33 6.36 1.37
C ILE A 73 -7.69 7.62 0.74
N ILE A 74 -6.36 7.70 0.73
CA ILE A 74 -5.62 8.76 0.03
C ILE A 74 -5.93 8.68 -1.47
N ALA A 75 -6.34 9.80 -2.05
CA ALA A 75 -6.62 9.88 -3.49
C ALA A 75 -5.41 9.40 -4.33
N GLY A 76 -5.66 8.44 -5.22
CA GLY A 76 -4.65 7.79 -6.06
C GLY A 76 -4.21 6.40 -5.57
N VAL A 77 -4.41 6.08 -4.29
CA VAL A 77 -4.27 4.70 -3.79
C VAL A 77 -5.49 3.88 -4.25
N SER A 78 -5.23 2.71 -4.83
CA SER A 78 -6.27 1.85 -5.40
C SER A 78 -6.71 0.76 -4.41
N PRO A 79 -7.94 0.78 -3.88
CA PRO A 79 -8.44 -0.32 -3.08
C PRO A 79 -8.61 -1.59 -3.93
N VAL A 80 -8.24 -2.74 -3.37
CA VAL A 80 -8.42 -4.07 -3.98
C VAL A 80 -8.99 -5.04 -2.96
N ASP A 81 -9.77 -6.02 -3.41
CA ASP A 81 -10.16 -7.16 -2.57
C ASP A 81 -9.13 -8.30 -2.69
N TYR A 82 -9.45 -9.47 -2.14
CA TYR A 82 -8.59 -10.64 -2.25
C TYR A 82 -8.44 -11.14 -3.70
N GLY A 83 -9.45 -10.96 -4.55
CA GLY A 83 -9.34 -11.27 -5.98
C GLY A 83 -8.31 -10.37 -6.65
N GLY A 84 -8.40 -9.06 -6.39
CA GLY A 84 -7.41 -8.10 -6.86
C GLY A 84 -6.00 -8.34 -6.31
N PHE A 85 -5.86 -8.83 -5.07
CA PHE A 85 -4.57 -9.30 -4.56
C PHE A 85 -4.04 -10.48 -5.38
N VAL A 86 -4.84 -11.52 -5.61
CA VAL A 86 -4.46 -12.66 -6.47
C VAL A 86 -4.02 -12.16 -7.85
N ASP A 87 -4.78 -11.27 -8.47
CA ASP A 87 -4.47 -10.69 -9.78
C ASP A 87 -3.15 -9.92 -9.79
N LEU A 88 -2.87 -9.12 -8.75
CA LEU A 88 -1.60 -8.39 -8.60
C LEU A 88 -0.41 -9.36 -8.53
N THR A 89 -0.55 -10.46 -7.78
CA THR A 89 0.50 -11.49 -7.67
C THR A 89 0.70 -12.26 -8.97
N ALA A 90 -0.39 -12.55 -9.70
CA ALA A 90 -0.30 -13.25 -10.99
C ALA A 90 0.27 -12.36 -12.10
N SER A 91 -0.02 -11.06 -12.06
CA SER A 91 0.41 -10.08 -13.07
C SER A 91 1.85 -9.60 -12.87
N ASN A 92 2.40 -9.73 -11.66
CA ASN A 92 3.80 -9.42 -11.36
C ASN A 92 4.65 -10.69 -11.38
N LYS A 93 5.72 -10.70 -12.18
CA LYS A 93 6.62 -11.89 -12.28
C LYS A 93 7.18 -12.36 -10.93
N ASN A 94 7.44 -11.41 -10.01
CA ASN A 94 8.01 -11.66 -8.69
C ASN A 94 7.26 -10.80 -7.66
N CYS A 95 7.16 -11.30 -6.44
CA CYS A 95 6.66 -10.62 -5.24
C CYS A 95 7.69 -10.68 -4.11
#